data_AF-A0A1F7H7J1-F1
#
_entry.id   AF-A0A1F7H7J1-F1
#
_cell.length_a   1.000
_cell.length_b   1.000
_cell.length_c   1.000
_cell.angle_alpha   90.00
_cell.angle_beta   90.00
_cell.angle_gamma   90.00
#
_symmetry.space_group_name_H-M   'P 1'
#
loop_
_entity.id
_entity.type
_entity.pdbx_description
1 polymer ?
#
loop_
_entity_poly.entity_id
_entity_poly.type
_entity_poly.pdbx_seq_one_letter_code
_entity_poly.pdbx_strand_id
1 'polypeptide(L)'
;MLIQELPLYPIEKAITQAPVKSQKMSTSQQPIHPLAPLKTLDNLLLNMFPQNKDKNRIIQTRKLLGKTAENLSNEQIHCIVTKFQFLINSWLDEFEKEVFGGKTLKEVLNEK
;
A
#
# COMPACT_ATOMS: atom_id res chain seq x y z
N MET A 1 33.96 10.77 16.26
CA MET A 1 32.49 10.59 16.30
C MET A 1 32.26 9.10 16.52
N LEU A 2 32.00 8.70 17.77
CA LEU A 2 31.88 7.30 18.18
C LEU A 2 30.48 6.78 17.86
N ILE A 3 30.41 5.59 17.26
CA ILE A 3 29.18 4.83 17.03
C ILE A 3 28.77 4.22 18.37
N GLN A 4 27.57 4.55 18.86
CA GLN A 4 26.97 3.95 20.05
C GLN A 4 26.27 2.64 19.67
N GLU A 5 26.89 1.52 20.01
CA GLU A 5 26.30 0.18 19.95
C GLU A 5 25.23 0.04 21.06
N LEU A 6 23.99 -0.34 20.67
CA LEU A 6 22.92 -0.67 21.62
C LEU A 6 23.14 -2.07 22.22
N PRO A 7 23.00 -2.27 23.53
CA PRO A 7 23.13 -3.61 24.12
C PRO A 7 21.89 -4.49 23.84
N LEU A 8 22.13 -5.67 23.27
CA LEU A 8 21.18 -6.77 23.13
C LEU A 8 20.87 -7.40 24.51
N TYR A 9 19.58 -7.46 24.88
CA TYR A 9 19.12 -8.15 26.08
C TYR A 9 18.83 -9.64 25.79
N PRO A 10 19.33 -10.59 26.60
CA PRO A 10 19.01 -12.02 26.45
C PRO A 10 17.61 -12.38 26.95
N ILE A 11 16.94 -13.28 26.23
CA ILE A 11 15.65 -13.90 26.57
C ILE A 11 15.90 -15.09 27.51
N GLU A 12 14.97 -15.29 28.45
CA GLU A 12 14.72 -16.47 29.33
C GLU A 12 15.42 -16.53 30.69
N LYS A 13 14.61 -16.39 31.76
CA LYS A 13 14.29 -17.47 32.74
C LYS A 13 13.55 -16.89 33.96
N ALA A 14 12.28 -17.24 34.12
CA ALA A 14 11.63 -17.27 35.43
C ALA A 14 10.54 -18.36 35.40
N ILE A 15 10.98 -19.59 35.68
CA ILE A 15 10.13 -20.69 36.13
C ILE A 15 9.91 -20.45 37.63
N THR A 16 8.67 -20.31 38.07
CA THR A 16 8.30 -20.56 39.47
C THR A 16 7.11 -21.50 39.48
N GLN A 17 7.41 -22.74 39.90
CA GLN A 17 6.45 -23.82 40.10
C GLN A 17 5.83 -23.72 41.50
N ALA A 18 4.53 -24.00 41.61
CA ALA A 18 3.90 -24.93 42.57
C ALA A 18 2.36 -24.74 42.61
N PRO A 19 1.55 -25.74 43.02
CA PRO A 19 1.65 -27.18 42.84
C PRO A 19 0.42 -27.77 42.12
N VAL A 20 0.62 -28.97 41.57
CA VAL A 20 -0.36 -29.82 40.87
C VAL A 20 -1.45 -30.31 41.82
N LYS A 21 -2.73 -30.17 41.43
CA LYS A 21 -3.81 -31.08 41.82
C LYS A 21 -4.44 -31.67 40.55
N SER A 22 -4.47 -32.99 40.50
CA SER A 22 -4.82 -33.81 39.35
C SER A 22 -6.31 -33.87 39.03
N GLN A 23 -6.57 -33.88 37.72
CA GLN A 23 -7.59 -34.65 36.98
C GLN A 23 -9.08 -34.31 37.15
N LYS A 24 -9.71 -33.92 36.02
CA LYS A 24 -10.58 -34.83 35.25
C LYS A 24 -10.75 -34.34 33.80
N MET A 25 -10.62 -35.28 32.86
CA MET A 25 -10.98 -35.11 31.45
C MET A 25 -12.44 -34.67 31.35
N SER A 26 -12.71 -33.66 30.55
CA SER A 26 -14.00 -33.55 29.87
C SER A 26 -13.76 -32.96 28.49
N THR A 27 -13.73 -33.85 27.51
CA THR A 27 -13.93 -33.55 26.10
C THR A 27 -15.24 -32.77 25.98
N SER A 28 -15.16 -31.47 25.70
CA SER A 28 -16.31 -30.70 25.23
C SER A 28 -15.98 -30.19 23.84
N GLN A 29 -16.48 -30.95 22.87
CA GLN A 29 -16.58 -30.55 21.48
C GLN A 29 -17.27 -29.19 21.43
N GLN A 30 -16.60 -28.15 20.92
CA GLN A 30 -17.31 -26.92 20.61
C GLN A 30 -18.19 -27.14 19.38
N PRO A 31 -19.48 -26.76 19.43
CA PRO A 31 -20.44 -27.04 18.38
C PRO A 31 -20.15 -26.20 17.13
N ILE A 32 -20.26 -26.85 15.98
CA ILE A 32 -20.44 -26.21 14.67
C ILE A 32 -21.81 -25.53 14.69
N HIS A 33 -21.90 -24.22 14.46
CA HIS A 33 -22.97 -23.57 13.67
C HIS A 33 -22.64 -22.10 13.35
N PRO A 34 -23.20 -21.54 12.26
CA PRO A 34 -22.51 -20.63 11.35
C PRO A 34 -23.02 -19.20 11.43
N LEU A 35 -22.13 -18.24 11.68
CA LEU A 35 -22.42 -16.81 11.57
C LEU A 35 -21.05 -16.08 11.47
N ALA A 36 -20.57 -15.57 10.34
CA ALA A 36 -21.16 -15.29 9.06
C ALA A 36 -20.04 -15.39 8.01
N PRO A 37 -20.10 -16.32 7.04
CA PRO A 37 -19.12 -16.37 5.95
C PRO A 37 -19.04 -15.03 5.20
N LEU A 38 -20.10 -14.22 5.26
CA LEU A 38 -20.13 -12.85 4.76
C LEU A 38 -19.10 -11.94 5.46
N LYS A 39 -19.01 -11.95 6.80
CA LYS A 39 -18.04 -11.13 7.54
C LYS A 39 -16.59 -11.54 7.26
N THR A 40 -16.37 -12.83 7.06
CA THR A 40 -15.06 -13.37 6.68
C THR A 40 -14.68 -12.94 5.26
N LEU A 41 -15.64 -12.94 4.33
CA LEU A 41 -15.45 -12.46 2.97
C LEU A 41 -15.21 -10.94 2.93
N ASP A 42 -15.99 -10.16 3.68
CA ASP A 42 -15.85 -8.70 3.75
C ASP A 42 -14.47 -8.30 4.30
N ASN A 43 -14.00 -8.99 5.35
CA ASN A 43 -12.66 -8.80 5.90
C ASN A 43 -11.55 -9.20 4.89
N LEU A 44 -11.77 -10.26 4.11
CA LEU A 44 -10.83 -10.70 3.09
C LEU A 44 -10.78 -9.72 1.90
N LEU A 45 -11.94 -9.22 1.46
CA LEU A 45 -12.03 -8.21 0.41
C LEU A 45 -11.39 -6.89 0.84
N LEU A 46 -11.62 -6.42 2.07
CA LEU A 46 -10.96 -5.24 2.62
C LEU A 46 -9.43 -5.37 2.68
N ASN A 47 -8.93 -6.59 2.95
CA ASN A 47 -7.50 -6.86 3.01
C ASN A 47 -6.86 -7.04 1.62
N MET A 48 -7.59 -7.58 0.63
CA MET A 48 -7.10 -7.75 -0.73
C MET A 48 -7.06 -6.43 -1.52
N PHE A 49 -7.95 -5.49 -1.21
CA PHE A 49 -8.03 -4.20 -1.89
C PHE A 49 -7.66 -3.06 -0.94
N PRO A 50 -6.37 -2.68 -0.82
CA PRO A 50 -5.97 -1.52 -0.04
C PRO A 50 -6.54 -0.24 -0.66
N GLN A 51 -7.71 0.18 -0.17
CA GLN A 51 -8.53 1.33 -0.59
C GLN A 51 -7.86 2.71 -0.41
N ASN A 52 -6.59 2.76 -0.01
CA ASN A 52 -5.88 3.95 0.46
C ASN A 52 -4.75 4.43 -0.47
N LYS A 53 -4.35 3.65 -1.48
CA LYS A 53 -3.28 4.07 -2.40
C LYS A 53 -3.62 5.35 -3.17
N ASP A 54 -4.82 5.41 -3.74
CA ASP A 54 -5.24 6.59 -4.51
C ASP A 54 -5.50 7.81 -3.63
N LYS A 55 -6.05 7.60 -2.43
CA LYS A 55 -6.21 8.67 -1.44
C LYS A 55 -4.87 9.27 -1.04
N ASN A 56 -3.85 8.44 -0.80
CA ASN A 56 -2.51 8.91 -0.47
C ASN A 56 -1.91 9.74 -1.62
N ARG A 57 -2.06 9.28 -2.87
CA ARG A 57 -1.57 10.00 -4.06
C ARG A 57 -2.22 11.38 -4.21
N ILE A 58 -3.54 11.48 -4.05
CA ILE A 58 -4.27 12.75 -4.14
C ILE A 58 -3.83 13.73 -3.04
N ILE A 59 -3.61 13.25 -1.81
CA ILE A 59 -3.12 14.09 -0.71
C ILE A 59 -1.72 14.62 -1.03
N GLN A 60 -0.82 13.77 -1.55
CA GLN A 60 0.52 14.19 -1.96
C GLN A 60 0.49 15.19 -3.10
N THR A 61 -0.32 14.93 -4.14
CA THR A 61 -0.50 15.85 -5.28
C THR A 61 -1.04 17.19 -4.80
N ARG A 62 -2.06 17.21 -3.93
CA ARG A 62 -2.62 18.46 -3.38
C ARG A 62 -1.55 19.26 -2.64
N LYS A 63 -0.71 18.59 -1.84
CA LYS A 63 0.43 19.22 -1.16
C LYS A 63 1.43 19.81 -2.14
N LEU A 64 1.69 19.13 -3.26
CA LEU A 64 2.63 19.59 -4.30
C LEU A 64 2.09 20.80 -5.09
N LEU A 65 0.81 20.78 -5.47
CA LEU A 65 0.16 21.88 -6.19
C LEU A 65 -0.02 23.13 -5.29
N GLY A 66 0.03 22.95 -3.97
CA GLY A 66 -0.02 24.04 -2.99
C GLY A 66 -1.35 24.79 -3.03
N LYS A 67 -1.30 26.11 -2.86
CA LYS A 67 -2.48 27.00 -2.72
C LYS A 67 -3.49 26.85 -3.86
N THR A 68 -3.03 26.54 -5.05
CA THR A 68 -3.89 26.36 -6.24
C THR A 68 -4.82 25.15 -6.12
N ALA A 69 -4.47 24.14 -5.32
CA ALA A 69 -5.25 22.92 -5.13
C ALA A 69 -6.10 22.89 -3.85
N GLU A 70 -6.05 23.93 -3.01
CA GLU A 70 -6.85 24.01 -1.78
C GLU A 70 -8.36 23.98 -2.08
N ASN A 71 -8.77 24.66 -3.15
CA ASN A 71 -10.18 24.76 -3.55
C ASN A 71 -10.61 23.71 -4.59
N LEU A 72 -9.73 22.75 -4.91
CA LEU A 72 -10.00 21.73 -5.92
C LEU A 72 -10.52 20.44 -5.30
N SER A 73 -11.57 19.87 -5.89
CA SER A 73 -12.06 18.55 -5.55
C SER A 73 -11.01 17.48 -5.89
N ASN A 74 -11.14 16.31 -5.27
CA ASN A 74 -10.24 15.18 -5.55
C ASN A 74 -10.29 14.77 -7.03
N GLU A 75 -11.47 14.81 -7.63
CA GLU A 75 -11.72 14.48 -9.04
C GLU A 75 -11.06 15.51 -9.95
N GLN A 76 -11.12 16.80 -9.60
CA GLN A 76 -10.46 17.86 -10.35
C GLN A 76 -8.94 17.72 -10.30
N ILE A 77 -8.37 17.42 -9.13
CA ILE A 77 -6.93 17.15 -8.98
C ILE A 77 -6.53 15.95 -9.84
N HIS A 78 -7.31 14.87 -9.81
CA HIS A 78 -7.05 13.70 -10.64
C HIS A 78 -7.09 14.04 -12.13
N CYS A 79 -8.10 14.79 -12.57
CA CYS A 79 -8.23 15.24 -13.95
C CYS A 79 -7.03 16.09 -14.40
N ILE A 80 -6.58 17.02 -13.55
CA ILE A 80 -5.42 17.88 -13.83
C ILE A 80 -4.15 17.04 -13.99
N VAL A 81 -3.88 16.12 -13.06
CA VAL A 81 -2.70 15.24 -13.14
C VAL A 81 -2.73 14.42 -14.44
N THR A 82 -3.87 13.82 -14.77
CA THR A 82 -4.00 13.03 -16.00
C THR A 82 -3.75 13.88 -17.25
N LYS A 83 -4.25 15.13 -17.27
CA LYS A 83 -4.02 16.05 -18.38
C LYS A 83 -2.54 16.42 -18.52
N PHE A 84 -1.87 16.74 -17.41
CA PHE A 84 -0.42 17.00 -17.44
C PHE A 84 0.37 15.79 -17.88
N GLN A 85 0.03 14.59 -17.39
CA GLN A 85 0.69 13.37 -17.82
C GLN A 85 0.55 13.15 -19.33
N PHE A 86 -0.65 13.37 -19.89
CA PHE A 86 -0.88 13.29 -21.32
C PHE A 86 -0.02 14.29 -22.08
N LEU A 87 -0.03 15.57 -21.68
CA LEU A 87 0.74 16.61 -22.34
C LEU A 87 2.25 16.33 -22.32
N ILE A 88 2.77 15.89 -21.16
CA ILE A 88 4.18 15.54 -21.01
C ILE A 88 4.53 14.35 -21.92
N ASN A 89 3.71 13.31 -21.94
CA ASN A 89 3.95 12.15 -22.79
C ASN A 89 3.91 12.53 -24.29
N SER A 90 2.92 13.32 -24.70
CA SER A 90 2.83 13.79 -26.09
C SER A 90 4.03 14.65 -26.49
N TRP A 91 4.46 15.55 -25.60
CA TRP A 91 5.63 16.38 -25.85
C TRP A 91 6.92 15.55 -25.95
N LEU A 92 7.07 14.55 -25.07
CA LEU A 92 8.20 13.62 -25.14
C LEU A 92 8.17 12.81 -26.43
N ASP A 93 7.02 12.26 -26.84
CA ASP A 93 6.89 11.51 -28.09
C ASP A 93 7.27 12.38 -29.31
N GLU A 94 6.88 13.66 -29.33
CA GLU A 94 7.24 14.61 -30.39
C GLU A 94 8.74 14.90 -30.39
N PHE A 95 9.31 15.21 -29.23
CA PHE A 95 10.75 15.44 -29.08
C PHE A 95 11.56 14.21 -29.51
N GLU A 96 11.15 13.01 -29.09
CA GLU A 96 11.78 11.76 -29.47
C GLU A 96 11.74 11.55 -30.99
N LYS A 97 10.61 11.85 -31.64
CA LYS A 97 10.50 11.78 -33.11
C LYS A 97 11.44 12.75 -33.80
N GLU A 98 11.64 13.95 -33.27
CA GLU A 98 12.64 14.88 -33.83
C GLU A 98 14.07 14.33 -33.71
N VAL A 99 14.40 13.71 -32.57
CA VAL A 99 15.75 13.20 -32.29
C VAL A 99 16.05 11.86 -32.99
N PHE A 100 15.08 10.96 -33.09
CA PHE A 100 15.25 9.59 -33.61
C PHE A 100 14.73 9.42 -35.05
N GLY A 101 14.62 10.51 -35.82
CA GLY A 101 14.28 10.44 -37.24
C GLY A 101 12.86 9.95 -37.52
N GLY A 102 11.89 10.44 -36.75
CA GLY A 102 10.47 10.15 -36.87
C GLY A 102 9.96 9.01 -36.00
N LYS A 103 10.79 8.47 -35.10
CA LYS A 103 10.44 7.36 -34.19
C LYS A 103 10.45 7.81 -32.73
N THR A 104 9.61 7.20 -31.91
CA THR A 104 9.66 7.32 -30.45
C THR A 104 10.73 6.41 -29.86
N LEU A 105 11.17 6.69 -28.63
CA LEU A 105 12.16 5.88 -27.92
C LEU A 105 11.68 4.43 -27.74
N LYS A 106 10.38 4.24 -27.48
CA LYS A 106 9.77 2.90 -27.36
C LYS A 106 9.92 2.09 -28.65
N GLU A 107 9.76 2.73 -29.81
CA GLU A 107 9.95 2.10 -31.13
C GLU A 107 11.42 1.80 -31.42
N VAL A 108 12.35 2.64 -30.94
CA VAL A 108 13.79 2.40 -31.06
C VAL A 108 14.24 1.22 -30.20
N LEU A 109 13.71 1.11 -28.98
CA LEU A 109 14.04 0.04 -28.03
C LEU A 109 13.27 -1.25 -28.29
N ASN A 110 12.27 -1.21 -29.18
CA ASN A 110 11.42 -2.36 -29.51
C ASN A 110 10.71 -2.94 -28.26
N GLU A 111 10.41 -2.08 -27.29
CA GLU A 111 9.63 -2.43 -26.09
C GLU A 111 8.17 -2.62 -26.50
N LYS A 112 7.59 -3.78 -26.14
CA LYS A 112 6.19 -4.13 -26.37
C LYS A 112 5.30 -3.68 -25.23
#